data_AF-A0A218ZB29-F1
#
_entry.id   AF-A0A218ZB29-F1
#
_cell.length_a   1.000
_cell.length_b   1.000
_cell.length_c   1.000
_cell.angle_alpha   90.00
_cell.angle_beta   90.00
_cell.angle_gamma   90.00
#
_symmetry.space_group_name_H-M   'P 1'
#
loop_
_entity.id
_entity.type
_entity.pdbx_description
1 polymer ?
#
loop_
_entity_poly.entity_id
_entity_poly.type
_entity_poly.pdbx_seq_one_letter_code
_entity_poly.pdbx_strand_id
1 'polypeptide(L)'
;MVPKALETTLAKCMSSRRPHQQRASEPPRVVLDSPELLSTNIYREDDMRLYVRGNEILLSICSFNILLFHLVKYYDIWHNAKRDVVWNAMSVQEQENYVATTKDEGAKRLNFRFAH
;
A
#
# COMPACT_ATOMS: atom_id res chain seq x y z
N MET A 1 5.74 -8.20 -62.13
CA MET A 1 5.38 -6.76 -62.07
C MET A 1 3.92 -6.64 -61.65
N VAL A 2 3.64 -6.42 -60.37
CA VAL A 2 2.27 -6.25 -59.87
C VAL A 2 1.82 -4.81 -60.19
N PRO A 3 0.62 -4.60 -60.75
CA PRO A 3 0.16 -3.27 -61.11
C PRO A 3 0.04 -2.37 -59.86
N LYS A 4 0.54 -1.13 -59.93
CA LYS A 4 0.52 -0.13 -58.82
C LYS A 4 -0.87 0.10 -58.22
N ALA A 5 -1.94 -0.21 -58.94
CA ALA A 5 -3.32 -0.15 -58.45
C ALA A 5 -3.65 -1.19 -57.36
N LEU A 6 -2.95 -2.33 -57.33
CA LEU A 6 -3.19 -3.37 -56.33
C LEU A 6 -2.57 -2.99 -54.98
N GLU A 7 -1.41 -2.33 -55.00
CA GLU A 7 -0.70 -1.87 -53.80
C GLU A 7 -1.47 -0.78 -53.04
N THR A 8 -2.07 0.18 -53.76
CA THR A 8 -2.88 1.23 -53.15
C THR A 8 -4.18 0.69 -52.55
N THR A 9 -4.74 -0.36 -53.16
CA THR A 9 -5.95 -1.02 -52.65
C THR A 9 -5.64 -1.90 -51.43
N LEU A 10 -4.51 -2.62 -51.44
CA LEU A 10 -4.04 -3.41 -50.29
C LEU A 10 -3.58 -2.53 -49.12
N ALA A 11 -2.92 -1.39 -49.37
CA ALA A 11 -2.56 -0.43 -48.33
C ALA A 11 -3.80 0.19 -47.66
N LYS A 12 -4.86 0.47 -48.43
CA LYS A 12 -6.14 0.97 -47.91
C LYS A 12 -6.94 -0.10 -47.16
N CYS A 13 -6.78 -1.37 -47.55
CA CYS A 13 -7.39 -2.51 -46.85
C CYS A 13 -6.64 -2.86 -45.54
N MET A 14 -5.32 -2.68 -45.49
CA MET A 14 -4.52 -2.86 -44.28
C MET A 14 -4.64 -1.71 -43.27
N SER A 15 -4.82 -0.46 -43.71
CA SER A 15 -5.05 0.66 -42.76
C SER A 15 -6.46 0.67 -42.15
N SER A 16 -7.43 0.03 -42.82
CA SER A 16 -8.80 -0.17 -42.32
C SER A 16 -8.90 -1.34 -41.32
N ARG A 17 -7.93 -2.26 -41.32
CA ARG A 17 -7.79 -3.29 -40.26
C ARG A 17 -6.92 -2.77 -39.11
N ARG A 18 -7.28 -1.63 -38.51
CA ARG A 18 -6.94 -1.47 -37.09
C ARG A 18 -7.89 -2.40 -36.34
N PRO A 19 -7.38 -3.50 -35.75
CA PRO A 19 -8.24 -4.40 -35.01
C PRO A 19 -8.90 -3.60 -33.89
N HIS A 20 -10.17 -3.87 -33.66
CA HIS A 20 -10.96 -3.42 -32.52
C HIS A 20 -10.43 -3.96 -31.17
N GLN A 21 -9.10 -4.02 -31.00
CA GLN A 21 -8.37 -4.70 -29.95
C GLN A 21 -7.52 -3.70 -29.14
N GLN A 22 -8.13 -2.62 -28.67
CA GLN A 22 -7.61 -1.78 -27.56
C GLN A 22 -8.77 -1.23 -26.71
N ARG A 23 -9.80 -2.04 -26.48
CA ARG A 23 -10.79 -1.79 -25.42
C ARG A 23 -10.99 -3.04 -24.57
N ALA A 24 -9.88 -3.67 -24.18
CA ALA A 24 -9.86 -4.66 -23.12
C ALA A 24 -9.46 -3.96 -21.82
N SER A 25 -10.43 -3.86 -20.91
CA SER A 25 -10.30 -3.64 -19.46
C SER A 25 -9.45 -2.46 -18.98
N GLU A 26 -9.94 -1.23 -19.15
CA GLU A 26 -9.81 -0.30 -18.01
C GLU A 26 -10.85 -0.81 -16.98
N PRO A 27 -10.46 -1.31 -15.79
CA PRO A 27 -11.46 -1.54 -14.75
C PRO A 27 -12.20 -0.21 -14.56
N PRO A 28 -13.53 -0.21 -14.30
CA PRO A 28 -14.22 1.03 -13.95
C PRO A 28 -13.37 1.68 -12.87
N ARG A 29 -12.96 2.94 -13.09
CA ARG A 29 -12.18 3.71 -12.12
C ARG A 29 -13.00 3.65 -10.84
N VAL A 30 -12.64 2.76 -9.93
CA VAL A 30 -13.37 2.50 -8.70
C VAL A 30 -13.13 3.74 -7.85
N VAL A 31 -14.00 4.72 -8.06
CA VAL A 31 -14.03 6.02 -7.38
C VAL A 31 -14.34 5.90 -5.88
N LEU A 32 -14.43 4.67 -5.36
CA LEU A 32 -14.77 4.40 -3.97
C LEU A 32 -13.59 4.66 -3.02
N ASP A 33 -12.35 4.50 -3.50
CA ASP A 33 -11.13 4.60 -2.67
C ASP A 33 -10.15 5.68 -3.15
N SER A 34 -10.62 6.67 -3.93
CA SER A 34 -9.74 7.72 -4.44
C SER A 34 -9.54 8.80 -3.37
N PRO A 35 -8.35 8.89 -2.71
CA PRO A 35 -8.07 9.95 -1.75
C PRO A 35 -8.17 11.35 -2.38
N GLU A 36 -8.02 11.44 -3.70
CA GLU A 36 -8.17 12.67 -4.46
C GLU A 36 -9.61 13.23 -4.39
N LEU A 37 -10.63 12.36 -4.36
CA LEU A 37 -12.03 12.78 -4.26
C LEU A 37 -12.43 13.18 -2.84
N LEU A 38 -11.79 12.60 -1.81
CA LEU A 38 -11.96 13.06 -0.44
C LEU A 38 -11.27 14.41 -0.22
N SER A 39 -10.08 14.59 -0.79
CA SER A 39 -9.28 15.81 -0.65
C SER A 39 -9.99 17.04 -1.22
N THR A 40 -10.70 16.89 -2.34
CA THR A 40 -11.42 17.99 -3.00
C THR A 40 -12.62 18.52 -2.21
N ASN A 41 -13.08 17.83 -1.15
CA ASN A 41 -14.21 18.25 -0.31
C ASN A 41 -13.79 18.93 1.00
N ILE A 42 -12.48 19.09 1.27
CA ILE A 42 -11.99 19.64 2.55
C ILE A 42 -12.25 21.16 2.66
N TYR A 43 -12.23 21.87 1.53
CA TYR A 43 -12.51 23.31 1.48
C TYR A 43 -13.89 23.53 0.90
N ARG A 44 -14.83 23.98 1.74
CA ARG A 44 -16.22 24.25 1.38
C ARG A 44 -16.45 25.76 1.33
N GLU A 45 -17.29 26.22 0.40
CA GLU A 45 -17.57 27.66 0.22
C GLU A 45 -18.20 28.32 1.47
N ASP A 46 -18.83 27.52 2.32
CA ASP A 46 -19.42 27.96 3.60
C ASP A 46 -18.37 28.51 4.60
N ASP A 47 -17.07 28.21 4.41
CA ASP A 47 -16.00 28.51 5.37
C ASP A 47 -15.10 29.69 4.94
N MET A 48 -15.51 30.43 3.90
CA MET A 48 -14.70 31.33 3.06
C MET A 48 -13.89 32.43 3.78
N ARG A 49 -14.18 32.79 5.03
CA ARG A 49 -13.48 33.91 5.70
C ARG A 49 -12.14 33.52 6.33
N LEU A 50 -11.97 32.28 6.80
CA LEU A 50 -10.72 31.85 7.46
C LEU A 50 -10.41 30.33 7.37
N TYR A 51 -11.28 29.52 6.73
CA TYR A 51 -11.12 28.06 6.58
C TYR A 51 -10.67 27.31 7.85
N VAL A 52 -11.18 27.73 9.02
CA VAL A 52 -10.76 27.20 10.33
C VAL A 52 -10.95 25.67 10.38
N ARG A 53 -12.08 25.19 9.87
CA ARG A 53 -12.44 23.77 9.87
C ARG A 53 -11.52 22.92 8.98
N GLY A 54 -11.24 23.38 7.76
CA GLY A 54 -10.32 22.69 6.85
C GLY A 54 -8.89 22.63 7.40
N ASN A 55 -8.40 23.74 7.96
CA ASN A 55 -7.07 23.81 8.55
C ASN A 55 -6.92 22.94 9.80
N GLU A 56 -7.95 22.85 10.65
CA GLU A 56 -7.96 21.97 11.82
C GLU A 56 -7.90 20.49 11.42
N ILE A 57 -8.68 20.09 10.40
CA ILE A 57 -8.66 18.71 9.89
C ILE A 57 -7.28 18.36 9.31
N LEU A 58 -6.67 19.26 8.55
CA LEU A 58 -5.33 19.06 8.00
C LEU A 58 -4.26 18.93 9.09
N LEU A 59 -4.30 19.79 10.10
CA LEU A 59 -3.40 19.72 11.26
C LEU A 59 -3.60 18.43 12.06
N SER A 60 -4.84 17.98 12.21
CA SER A 60 -5.17 16.73 12.88
C SER A 60 -4.61 15.51 12.13
N ILE A 61 -4.82 15.43 10.81
CA ILE A 61 -4.30 14.33 9.96
C ILE A 61 -2.77 14.31 9.95
N CYS A 62 -2.14 15.49 9.87
CA CYS A 62 -0.68 15.62 9.90
C CYS A 62 -0.11 15.15 11.24
N SER A 63 -0.69 15.62 12.35
CA SER A 63 -0.28 15.23 13.70
C SER A 63 -0.50 13.74 13.94
N PHE A 64 -1.62 13.18 13.46
CA PHE A 64 -1.91 11.75 13.55
C PHE A 64 -0.88 10.90 12.80
N ASN A 65 -0.44 11.32 11.60
CA ASN A 65 0.61 10.61 10.87
C ASN A 65 1.93 10.56 11.65
N ILE A 66 2.35 11.69 12.22
CA ILE A 66 3.57 11.75 13.05
C ILE A 66 3.45 10.79 14.24
N LEU A 67 2.31 10.83 14.94
CA LEU A 67 2.05 9.92 16.06
C LEU A 67 2.07 8.46 15.63
N LEU A 68 1.50 8.13 14.47
CA LEU A 68 1.46 6.75 13.97
C LEU A 68 2.86 6.17 13.75
N PHE A 69 3.79 6.93 13.17
CA PHE A 69 5.18 6.48 13.01
C PHE A 69 5.85 6.19 14.35
N HIS A 70 5.62 7.04 15.36
CA HIS A 70 6.16 6.81 16.69
C HIS A 70 5.52 5.56 17.32
N LEU A 71 4.20 5.42 17.23
CA LEU A 71 3.48 4.28 17.78
C LEU A 71 3.96 2.96 17.18
N VAL A 72 4.17 2.89 15.86
CA VAL A 72 4.71 1.68 15.21
C VAL A 72 6.10 1.37 15.76
N LYS A 73 7.02 2.35 15.82
CA LYS A 73 8.37 2.15 16.37
C LYS A 73 8.33 1.66 17.82
N TYR A 74 7.49 2.26 18.67
CA TYR A 74 7.35 1.86 20.07
C TYR A 74 6.71 0.48 20.23
N TYR A 75 5.69 0.17 19.44
CA TYR A 75 5.01 -1.12 19.44
C TYR A 75 5.99 -2.25 19.17
N ASP A 76 6.83 -2.03 18.17
CA ASP A 76 7.87 -2.96 17.74
C ASP A 76 8.91 -3.22 18.85
N ILE A 77 9.43 -2.16 19.48
CA ILE A 77 10.37 -2.27 20.61
C ILE A 77 9.72 -3.00 21.79
N TRP A 78 8.49 -2.63 22.14
CA TRP A 78 7.76 -3.23 23.26
C TRP A 78 7.48 -4.72 23.02
N HIS A 79 7.11 -5.07 21.80
CA HIS A 79 6.83 -6.45 21.42
C HIS A 79 8.10 -7.31 21.44
N ASN A 80 9.24 -6.78 20.96
CA ASN A 80 10.54 -7.43 21.11
C ASN A 80 10.94 -7.58 22.59
N ALA A 81 10.77 -6.54 23.41
CA ALA A 81 11.09 -6.58 24.84
C ALA A 81 10.26 -7.64 25.60
N LYS A 82 8.98 -7.79 25.29
CA LYS A 82 8.15 -8.86 25.87
C LYS A 82 8.65 -10.26 25.51
N ARG A 83 9.09 -10.45 24.26
CA ARG A 83 9.66 -11.73 23.80
C ARG A 83 11.00 -12.00 24.47
N ASP A 84 11.84 -10.98 24.63
CA ASP A 84 13.13 -11.09 25.31
C ASP A 84 12.98 -11.47 26.78
N VAL A 85 11.95 -10.96 27.48
CA VAL A 85 11.66 -11.39 28.87
C VAL A 85 11.38 -12.89 28.94
N VAL A 86 10.55 -13.42 28.03
CA VAL A 86 10.24 -14.85 27.99
C VAL A 86 11.47 -15.66 27.56
N TRP A 87 12.24 -15.17 26.58
CA TRP A 87 13.46 -15.82 26.11
C TRP A 87 14.52 -15.92 27.21
N ASN A 88 14.77 -14.82 27.92
CA ASN A 88 15.76 -14.74 29.00
C ASN A 88 15.34 -15.49 30.27
N ALA A 89 14.05 -15.74 30.45
CA ALA A 89 13.54 -16.58 31.54
C ALA A 89 13.78 -18.08 31.29
N MET A 90 13.98 -18.50 30.05
CA MET A 90 14.30 -19.90 29.72
C MET A 90 15.79 -20.20 29.93
N SER A 91 16.09 -21.39 30.45
CA SER A 91 17.46 -21.91 30.54
C SER A 91 18.05 -22.22 29.16
N VAL A 92 19.38 -22.32 29.06
CA VAL A 92 20.07 -22.60 27.79
C VAL A 92 19.60 -23.93 27.17
N GLN A 93 19.39 -24.96 27.99
CA GLN A 93 18.88 -26.25 27.49
C GLN A 93 17.43 -26.15 26.96
N GLU A 94 16.57 -25.36 27.61
CA GLU A 94 15.20 -25.13 27.15
C GLU A 94 15.16 -24.31 25.86
N GLN A 95 16.05 -23.33 25.71
CA GLN A 95 16.19 -22.56 24.48
C GLN A 95 16.64 -23.44 23.30
N GLU A 96 17.63 -24.30 23.49
CA GLU A 96 18.09 -25.26 22.47
C GLU A 96 16.98 -26.24 22.10
N ASN A 97 16.27 -26.79 23.09
CA ASN A 97 15.12 -27.65 22.87
C ASN A 97 14.00 -26.93 22.11
N TYR A 98 13.70 -25.68 22.44
CA TYR A 98 12.70 -24.87 21.74
C TYR A 98 13.09 -24.65 20.27
N VAL A 99 14.36 -24.32 19.98
CA VAL A 99 14.83 -24.16 18.59
C VAL A 99 14.73 -25.47 17.80
N ALA A 100 15.07 -26.60 18.42
CA ALA A 100 15.07 -27.90 17.75
C ALA A 100 13.65 -28.47 17.52
N THR A 101 12.69 -28.16 18.39
CA THR A 101 11.37 -28.81 18.40
C THR A 101 10.19 -27.90 18.06
N THR A 102 10.39 -26.58 17.99
CA THR A 102 9.28 -25.65 17.73
C THR A 102 8.69 -25.81 16.33
N LYS A 103 7.37 -25.74 16.26
CA LYS A 103 6.57 -25.68 15.02
C LYS A 103 6.23 -24.24 14.63
N ASP A 104 6.67 -23.26 15.41
CA ASP A 104 6.42 -21.85 15.12
C ASP A 104 7.20 -21.42 13.87
N GLU A 105 6.53 -20.78 12.93
CA GLU A 105 7.12 -20.30 11.67
C GLU A 105 7.21 -18.77 11.61
N GLY A 106 8.31 -18.27 11.05
CA GLY A 106 8.55 -16.85 10.79
C GLY A 106 8.39 -15.95 12.02
N ALA A 107 7.48 -14.98 11.93
CA ALA A 107 7.24 -13.96 12.96
C ALA A 107 6.65 -14.50 14.27
N LYS A 108 6.17 -15.75 14.29
CA LYS A 108 5.65 -16.41 15.49
C LYS A 108 6.75 -16.99 16.38
N ARG A 109 7.96 -17.20 15.86
CA ARG A 109 9.09 -17.70 16.65
C ARG A 109 9.46 -16.71 17.73
N LEU A 110 9.75 -17.22 18.92
CA LEU A 110 10.21 -16.39 20.04
C LEU A 110 11.58 -15.74 19.78
N ASN A 111 12.41 -16.40 18.97
CA ASN A 111 13.70 -15.88 18.51
C ASN A 111 13.62 -14.80 17.44
N PHE A 112 12.44 -14.54 16.88
CA PHE A 112 12.27 -13.54 15.85
C PHE A 112 12.20 -12.15 16.48
N ARG A 113 13.16 -11.29 16.10
CA ARG A 113 13.17 -9.87 16.44
C ARG A 113 12.72 -9.08 15.22
N PHE A 114 11.75 -8.19 15.39
CA PHE A 114 11.38 -7.23 14.36
C PHE A 114 12.53 -6.22 14.19
N ALA A 115 12.86 -5.86 12.94
CA ALA A 115 13.85 -4.83 12.65
C ALA A 115 13.18 -3.45 12.77
N HIS A 116 13.73 -2.57 13.62
CA HIS A 116 13.16 -1.27 14.03
C HIS A 116 13.89 -0.04 13.48
#